data_AF-A0A2X0LSV7-F1
#
_entry.id   AF-A0A2X0LSV7-F1
#
_cell.length_a   1.000
_cell.length_b   1.000
_cell.length_c   1.000
_cell.angle_alpha   90.00
_cell.angle_beta   90.00
_cell.angle_gamma   90.00
#
_symmetry.space_group_name_H-M   'P 1'
#
loop_
_entity.id
_entity.type
_entity.pdbx_description
1 polymer ?
#
loop_
_entity_poly.entity_id
_entity_poly.type
_entity_poly.pdbx_seq_one_letter_code
_entity_poly.pdbx_strand_id
1 'polypeptide(L)'
;MLVPRRIIDPFFMATFLGIFATGLSMMPAKRAKRDGFGSDKKAMVEKWLGAAMLALRYKRFVEALILESIRATTVLATFRVFMSTGETFGTGMWAAISIGLHRDPDRTPGRCTLFEAEERRRLFHSLFTLCVLSSSAVARTWTVFDLNMIDVMLPLDANDDEIEEAANVALVARARSF
;
A
#
# COMPACT_ATOMS: atom_id res chain seq x y z
N MET A 1 12.53 29.13 -23.18
CA MET A 1 11.47 28.45 -22.39
C MET A 1 11.92 27.03 -22.12
N LEU A 2 12.21 26.68 -20.87
CA LEU A 2 12.50 25.31 -20.47
C LEU A 2 11.17 24.60 -20.25
N VAL A 3 10.93 23.51 -20.99
CA VAL A 3 9.79 22.62 -20.75
C VAL A 3 9.88 22.11 -19.31
N PRO A 4 8.80 22.19 -18.50
CA PRO A 4 8.84 21.62 -17.15
C PRO A 4 9.11 20.13 -17.28
N ARG A 5 10.25 19.65 -16.74
CA ARG A 5 10.47 18.21 -16.59
C ARG A 5 9.34 17.70 -15.71
N ARG A 6 8.48 16.83 -16.24
CA ARG A 6 7.53 16.07 -15.43
C ARG A 6 8.35 15.22 -14.47
N ILE A 7 8.47 15.66 -13.22
CA ILE A 7 9.14 14.90 -12.18
C ILE A 7 8.19 13.78 -11.80
N ILE A 8 8.55 12.55 -12.14
CA ILE A 8 7.76 11.38 -11.75
C ILE A 8 7.96 11.15 -10.25
N ASP A 9 6.87 10.96 -9.51
CA ASP A 9 6.94 10.67 -8.07
C ASP A 9 7.62 9.31 -7.82
N PRO A 10 8.70 9.27 -7.02
CA PRO A 10 9.39 8.03 -6.68
C PRO A 10 8.52 7.03 -5.91
N PHE A 11 7.55 7.47 -5.10
CA PHE A 11 6.65 6.54 -4.40
C PHE A 11 5.68 5.90 -5.38
N PHE A 12 5.09 6.67 -6.29
CA PHE A 12 4.35 6.13 -7.43
C PHE A 12 5.17 5.11 -8.21
N MET A 13 6.44 5.40 -8.53
CA MET A 13 7.31 4.45 -9.24
C MET A 13 7.55 3.16 -8.46
N ALA A 14 7.72 3.24 -7.15
CA ALA A 14 7.88 2.07 -6.30
C ALA A 14 6.62 1.20 -6.33
N THR A 15 5.43 1.80 -6.19
CA THR A 15 4.14 1.11 -6.31
C THR A 15 3.99 0.46 -7.69
N PHE A 16 4.21 1.24 -8.76
CA PHE A 16 4.09 0.79 -10.15
C PHE A 16 4.96 -0.45 -10.38
N LEU A 17 6.27 -0.34 -10.16
CA LEU A 17 7.22 -1.43 -10.37
C LEU A 17 6.91 -2.66 -9.50
N GLY A 18 6.46 -2.45 -8.25
CA GLY A 18 6.04 -3.54 -7.36
C GLY A 18 4.82 -4.31 -7.88
N ILE A 19 3.84 -3.61 -8.45
CA ILE A 19 2.66 -4.24 -9.09
C ILE A 19 3.10 -5.06 -10.30
N PHE A 20 3.95 -4.53 -11.18
CA PHE A 20 4.46 -5.26 -12.34
C PHE A 20 5.26 -6.51 -11.94
N ALA A 21 6.12 -6.39 -10.92
CA ALA A 21 6.87 -7.52 -10.39
C ALA A 21 5.93 -8.62 -9.85
N THR A 22 4.91 -8.25 -9.08
CA THR A 22 3.89 -9.18 -8.56
C THR A 22 3.13 -9.86 -9.70
N GLY A 23 2.60 -9.08 -10.63
CA GLY A 23 1.83 -9.58 -11.77
C GLY A 23 2.64 -10.53 -12.65
N LEU A 24 3.90 -10.17 -12.96
CA LEU A 24 4.78 -11.06 -13.73
C LEU A 24 5.13 -12.31 -12.92
N SER A 25 5.41 -12.21 -11.62
CA SER A 25 5.71 -13.38 -10.78
C SER A 25 4.57 -14.40 -10.76
N MET A 26 3.33 -13.93 -10.62
CA MET A 26 2.12 -14.77 -10.64
C MET A 26 1.72 -15.25 -12.05
N MET A 27 2.26 -14.65 -13.11
CA MET A 27 1.90 -14.99 -14.48
C MET A 27 2.26 -16.45 -14.81
N PRO A 28 1.33 -17.26 -15.35
CA PRO A 28 1.64 -18.63 -15.76
C PRO A 28 2.77 -18.69 -16.80
N ALA A 29 3.66 -19.69 -16.71
CA ALA A 29 4.85 -19.79 -17.55
C ALA A 29 4.55 -19.77 -19.07
N LYS A 30 3.45 -20.42 -19.49
CA LYS A 30 3.01 -20.39 -20.90
C LYS A 30 2.67 -18.98 -21.38
N ARG A 31 1.98 -18.20 -20.55
CA ARG A 31 1.62 -16.81 -20.83
C ARG A 31 2.87 -15.91 -20.82
N ALA A 32 3.74 -16.07 -19.83
CA ALA A 32 5.01 -15.35 -19.76
C ALA A 32 5.86 -15.60 -21.02
N LYS A 33 5.96 -16.85 -21.48
CA LYS A 33 6.66 -17.19 -22.73
C LYS A 33 6.03 -16.54 -23.95
N ARG A 34 4.70 -16.59 -24.09
CA ARG A 34 3.96 -15.94 -25.18
C ARG A 34 4.17 -14.43 -25.21
N ASP A 35 4.18 -13.79 -24.04
CA ASP A 35 4.29 -12.35 -23.88
C ASP A 35 5.77 -11.86 -23.85
N GLY A 36 6.73 -12.75 -24.15
CA GLY A 36 8.16 -12.40 -24.33
C GLY A 36 9.04 -12.50 -23.08
N PHE A 37 8.52 -12.98 -21.96
CA PHE A 37 9.24 -13.10 -20.67
C PHE A 37 9.80 -14.50 -20.38
N GLY A 38 9.81 -15.42 -21.35
CA GLY A 38 10.04 -16.86 -21.17
C GLY A 38 11.16 -17.26 -20.18
N SER A 39 12.43 -17.16 -20.59
CA SER A 39 13.59 -17.51 -19.75
C SER A 39 13.89 -16.45 -18.68
N ASP A 40 13.54 -15.20 -18.96
CA ASP A 40 14.01 -14.04 -18.20
C ASP A 40 13.03 -13.59 -17.13
N LYS A 41 11.89 -14.28 -16.99
CA LYS A 41 10.80 -13.96 -16.06
C LYS A 41 11.32 -13.61 -14.67
N LYS A 42 12.10 -14.51 -14.07
CA LYS A 42 12.65 -14.33 -12.72
C LYS A 42 13.59 -13.14 -12.65
N ALA A 43 14.52 -13.02 -13.61
CA ALA A 43 15.48 -11.92 -13.66
C ALA A 43 14.79 -10.56 -13.83
N MET A 44 13.71 -10.49 -14.59
CA MET A 44 12.93 -9.28 -14.78
C MET A 44 12.18 -8.86 -13.51
N VAL A 45 11.56 -9.83 -12.83
CA VAL A 45 10.92 -9.61 -11.51
C VAL A 45 11.93 -9.02 -10.53
N GLU A 46 13.12 -9.63 -10.39
CA GLU A 46 14.17 -9.13 -9.49
C GLU A 46 14.63 -7.72 -9.86
N LYS A 47 14.79 -7.42 -11.16
CA LYS A 47 15.15 -6.06 -11.62
C LYS A 47 14.09 -5.03 -11.23
N TRP A 48 12.82 -5.33 -11.43
CA TRP A 48 11.73 -4.42 -11.07
C TRP A 48 11.61 -4.23 -9.56
N LEU A 49 11.79 -5.29 -8.77
CA LEU A 49 11.84 -5.18 -7.31
C LEU A 49 13.02 -4.34 -6.83
N GLY A 50 14.21 -4.57 -7.39
CA GLY A 50 15.40 -3.76 -7.10
C GLY A 50 15.16 -2.28 -7.40
N ALA A 51 14.57 -1.98 -8.55
CA ALA A 51 14.23 -0.61 -8.95
C ALA A 51 13.13 0.01 -8.05
N ALA A 52 12.12 -0.76 -7.64
CA ALA A 52 11.08 -0.32 -6.73
C ALA A 52 11.66 0.05 -5.35
N MET A 53 12.54 -0.78 -4.81
CA MET A 53 13.23 -0.51 -3.54
C MET A 53 14.14 0.72 -3.63
N LEU A 54 14.82 0.92 -4.75
CA LEU A 54 15.63 2.13 -4.99
C LEU A 54 14.74 3.38 -5.03
N ALA A 55 13.60 3.33 -5.71
CA ALA A 55 12.65 4.44 -5.78
C ALA A 55 12.09 4.79 -4.39
N LEU A 56 11.75 3.79 -3.58
CA LEU A 56 11.30 3.98 -2.19
C LEU A 56 12.38 4.67 -1.33
N ARG A 57 13.65 4.26 -1.48
CA ARG A 57 14.79 4.84 -0.74
C ARG A 57 15.16 6.24 -1.20
N TYR A 58 14.96 6.58 -2.48
CA TYR A 58 15.35 7.86 -3.06
C TYR A 58 14.74 9.06 -2.35
N LYS A 59 13.48 8.95 -1.89
CA LYS A 59 12.80 9.99 -1.10
C LYS A 59 13.06 9.92 0.40
N ARG A 60 14.06 9.14 0.84
CA ARG A 60 14.35 8.87 2.25
C ARG A 60 13.06 8.46 2.96
N PHE A 61 12.48 7.33 2.57
CA PHE A 61 11.23 6.76 3.11
C PHE A 61 11.03 7.00 4.63
N VAL A 62 12.09 6.81 5.42
CA VAL A 62 12.08 6.97 6.89
C VAL A 62 11.79 8.41 7.35
N GLU A 63 12.07 9.40 6.51
CA GLU A 63 12.00 10.84 6.84
C GLU A 63 10.82 11.57 6.22
N ALA A 64 10.24 11.01 5.14
CA ALA A 64 9.08 11.57 4.45
C ALA A 64 7.96 10.53 4.36
N LEU A 65 7.49 10.09 5.53
CA LEU A 65 6.39 9.14 5.65
C LEU A 65 5.08 9.81 5.21
N ILE A 66 4.58 9.41 4.04
CA ILE A 66 3.29 9.83 3.49
C ILE A 66 2.49 8.63 3.00
N LEU A 67 1.20 8.83 2.73
CA LEU A 67 0.30 7.76 2.31
C LEU A 67 0.83 6.95 1.11
N GLU A 68 1.37 7.63 0.08
CA GLU A 68 1.95 6.97 -1.11
C GLU A 68 3.12 6.04 -0.77
N SER A 69 3.97 6.47 0.16
CA SER A 69 5.12 5.70 0.62
C SER A 69 4.67 4.41 1.31
N ILE A 70 3.52 4.45 1.99
CA ILE A 70 2.92 3.32 2.66
C ILE A 70 2.24 2.41 1.64
N ARG A 71 1.49 2.94 0.67
CA ARG A 71 0.93 2.15 -0.44
C ARG A 71 2.04 1.36 -1.16
N ALA A 72 3.13 2.03 -1.53
CA ALA A 72 4.29 1.39 -2.16
C ALA A 72 4.87 0.27 -1.28
N THR A 73 5.00 0.55 0.01
CA THR A 73 5.50 -0.39 1.01
C THR A 73 4.57 -1.60 1.16
N THR A 74 3.25 -1.41 1.18
CA THR A 74 2.25 -2.48 1.24
C THR A 74 2.38 -3.41 0.04
N VAL A 75 2.50 -2.88 -1.18
CA VAL A 75 2.68 -3.68 -2.40
C VAL A 75 3.94 -4.55 -2.31
N LEU A 76 5.07 -3.98 -1.89
CA LEU A 76 6.32 -4.71 -1.74
C LEU A 76 6.26 -5.77 -0.62
N ALA A 77 5.57 -5.46 0.48
CA ALA A 77 5.32 -6.41 1.56
C ALA A 77 4.48 -7.60 1.08
N THR A 78 3.39 -7.34 0.32
CA THR A 78 2.56 -8.38 -0.28
C THR A 78 3.38 -9.31 -1.17
N PHE A 79 4.23 -8.76 -2.05
CA PHE A 79 5.12 -9.56 -2.87
C PHE A 79 5.97 -10.49 -2.01
N ARG A 80 6.58 -9.97 -0.94
CA ARG A 80 7.47 -10.78 -0.10
C ARG A 80 6.73 -11.88 0.66
N VAL A 81 5.56 -11.58 1.22
CA VAL A 81 4.76 -12.56 1.97
C VAL A 81 4.34 -13.73 1.10
N PHE A 82 3.88 -13.47 -0.12
CA PHE A 82 3.28 -14.51 -0.96
C PHE A 82 4.23 -15.10 -2.00
N MET A 83 5.26 -14.35 -2.41
CA MET A 83 6.09 -14.71 -3.58
C MET A 83 7.59 -14.89 -3.25
N SER A 84 8.07 -14.44 -2.08
CA SER A 84 9.48 -14.54 -1.69
C SER A 84 9.70 -15.56 -0.59
N THR A 85 10.71 -16.43 -0.76
CA THR A 85 11.14 -17.37 0.28
C THR A 85 12.20 -16.70 1.17
N GLY A 86 11.78 -16.01 2.24
CA GLY A 86 12.65 -15.82 3.41
C GLY A 86 13.18 -14.43 3.74
N GLU A 87 12.77 -13.35 3.07
CA GLU A 87 13.14 -11.98 3.51
C GLU A 87 12.07 -11.33 4.39
N THR A 88 12.49 -10.80 5.54
CA THR A 88 11.61 -10.13 6.51
C THR A 88 11.24 -8.71 6.07
N PHE A 89 10.04 -8.28 6.42
CA PHE A 89 9.54 -6.93 6.14
C PHE A 89 8.87 -6.34 7.40
N GLY A 90 9.65 -5.59 8.19
CA GLY A 90 9.20 -5.02 9.46
C GLY A 90 8.87 -3.53 9.43
N THR A 91 9.37 -2.80 8.44
CA THR A 91 9.39 -1.33 8.45
C THR A 91 8.05 -0.70 8.07
N GLY A 92 7.19 -1.42 7.35
CA GLY A 92 5.90 -0.91 6.86
C GLY A 92 4.89 -0.60 7.96
N MET A 93 4.83 -1.43 9.01
CA MET A 93 3.91 -1.21 10.12
C MET A 93 4.32 -0.05 11.01
N TRP A 94 5.62 0.05 11.33
CA TRP A 94 6.14 1.19 12.07
C TRP A 94 5.82 2.51 11.34
N ALA A 95 6.05 2.55 10.03
CA ALA A 95 5.71 3.70 9.18
C ALA A 95 4.21 4.06 9.23
N ALA A 96 3.32 3.06 9.16
CA ALA A 96 1.88 3.26 9.28
C ALA A 96 1.47 3.84 10.64
N ILE A 97 2.09 3.37 11.71
CA ILE A 97 1.83 3.89 13.05
C ILE A 97 2.34 5.33 13.18
N SER A 98 3.54 5.62 12.69
CA SER A 98 4.15 6.95 12.75
C SER A 98 3.31 8.05 12.08
N ILE A 99 2.51 7.72 11.06
CA ILE A 99 1.60 8.68 10.42
C ILE A 99 0.15 8.60 10.94
N GLY A 100 -0.10 7.80 11.97
CA GLY A 100 -1.41 7.69 12.60
C GLY A 100 -2.44 6.85 11.84
N LEU A 101 -2.05 5.93 10.95
CA LEU A 101 -3.02 5.04 10.26
C LEU A 101 -3.74 4.06 11.20
N HIS A 102 -3.17 3.81 12.38
CA HIS A 102 -3.77 3.01 13.44
C HIS A 102 -4.93 3.71 14.17
N ARG A 103 -5.15 5.01 13.87
CA ARG A 103 -6.21 5.83 14.44
C ARG A 103 -7.36 5.98 13.44
N ASP A 104 -8.59 5.79 13.91
CA ASP A 104 -9.75 5.91 13.05
C ASP A 104 -9.94 7.36 12.56
N PRO A 105 -10.12 7.59 11.24
CA PRO A 105 -10.37 8.92 10.70
C PRO A 105 -11.57 9.65 11.32
N ASP A 106 -12.58 8.93 11.79
CA ASP A 106 -13.79 9.50 12.39
C ASP A 106 -13.52 10.18 13.74
N ARG A 107 -12.38 9.91 14.38
CA ARG A 107 -11.95 10.62 15.59
C ARG A 107 -11.55 12.07 15.31
N THR A 108 -11.33 12.41 14.04
CA THR A 108 -11.06 13.79 13.60
C THR A 108 -12.00 14.19 12.47
N PRO A 109 -13.30 14.41 12.75
CA PRO A 109 -14.29 14.73 11.73
C PRO A 109 -13.85 15.93 10.88
N GLY A 110 -14.02 15.82 9.56
CA GLY A 110 -13.70 16.88 8.61
C GLY A 110 -12.23 16.95 8.15
N ARG A 111 -11.34 16.07 8.64
CA ARG A 111 -9.97 15.95 8.11
C ARG A 111 -9.85 15.11 6.84
N CYS A 112 -10.77 14.17 6.65
CA CYS A 112 -10.80 13.28 5.50
C CYS A 112 -12.21 13.29 4.90
N THR A 113 -12.29 13.15 3.59
CA THR A 113 -13.50 12.71 2.91
C THR A 113 -13.83 11.26 3.30
N LEU A 114 -15.06 10.81 3.03
CA LEU A 114 -15.46 9.42 3.26
C LEU A 114 -14.52 8.46 2.51
N PHE A 115 -14.21 8.78 1.25
CA PHE A 115 -13.31 7.98 0.42
C PHE A 115 -11.90 7.88 1.02
N GLU A 116 -11.30 9.00 1.42
CA GLU A 116 -9.96 9.01 2.04
C GLU A 116 -9.96 8.27 3.39
N ALA A 117 -11.04 8.36 4.16
CA ALA A 117 -11.18 7.63 5.42
C ALA A 117 -11.18 6.12 5.18
N GLU A 118 -11.98 5.65 4.23
CA GLU A 118 -12.05 4.24 3.84
C GLU A 118 -10.73 3.74 3.27
N GLU A 119 -10.06 4.53 2.45
CA GLU A 119 -8.76 4.15 1.91
C GLU A 119 -7.72 3.96 3.02
N ARG A 120 -7.69 4.87 4.01
CA ARG A 120 -6.80 4.75 5.17
C ARG A 120 -7.09 3.49 5.98
N ARG A 121 -8.37 3.15 6.21
CA ARG A 121 -8.80 1.91 6.89
C ARG A 121 -8.31 0.69 6.13
N ARG A 122 -8.57 0.61 4.81
CA ARG A 122 -8.13 -0.51 3.95
C ARG A 122 -6.62 -0.67 3.97
N LEU A 123 -5.87 0.43 3.87
CA LEU A 123 -4.42 0.40 3.83
C LEU A 123 -3.83 -0.08 5.17
N PHE A 124 -4.35 0.41 6.30
CA PHE A 124 -3.94 -0.05 7.61
C PHE A 124 -4.18 -1.54 7.79
N HIS A 125 -5.42 -2.00 7.55
CA HIS A 125 -5.79 -3.40 7.74
C HIS A 125 -5.01 -4.33 6.80
N SER A 126 -4.76 -3.91 5.56
CA SER A 126 -3.89 -4.67 4.63
C SER A 126 -2.49 -4.87 5.20
N LEU A 127 -1.86 -3.81 5.72
CA LEU A 127 -0.54 -3.91 6.36
C LEU A 127 -0.58 -4.73 7.64
N PHE A 128 -1.61 -4.57 8.45
CA PHE A 128 -1.80 -5.32 9.69
C PHE A 128 -1.89 -6.82 9.41
N THR A 129 -2.72 -7.23 8.44
CA THR A 129 -2.82 -8.62 8.01
C THR A 129 -1.49 -9.15 7.47
N LEU A 130 -0.78 -8.39 6.63
CA LEU A 130 0.53 -8.80 6.11
C LEU A 130 1.56 -8.99 7.23
N CYS A 131 1.55 -8.12 8.25
CA CYS A 131 2.42 -8.25 9.41
C CYS A 131 2.06 -9.48 10.25
N VAL A 132 0.78 -9.74 10.50
CA VAL A 132 0.31 -10.93 11.23
C VAL A 132 0.72 -12.20 10.47
N LEU A 133 0.43 -12.29 9.17
CA LEU A 133 0.80 -13.44 8.33
C LEU A 133 2.31 -13.67 8.32
N SER A 134 3.10 -12.60 8.14
CA SER A 134 4.56 -12.68 8.18
C SER A 134 5.06 -13.19 9.53
N SER A 135 4.49 -12.70 10.64
CA SER A 135 4.84 -13.10 12.00
C SER A 135 4.58 -14.58 12.23
N SER A 136 3.39 -15.05 11.83
CA SER A 136 3.00 -16.45 11.94
C SER A 136 3.89 -17.36 11.10
N ALA A 137 4.24 -16.96 9.87
CA ALA A 137 5.06 -17.76 8.98
C ALA A 137 6.51 -17.96 9.47
N VAL A 138 7.07 -16.99 10.20
CA VAL A 138 8.46 -17.04 10.68
C VAL A 138 8.58 -17.33 12.18
N ALA A 139 7.46 -17.63 12.86
CA ALA A 139 7.38 -17.87 14.31
C ALA A 139 8.03 -16.76 15.17
N ARG A 140 8.03 -15.50 14.69
CA ARG A 140 8.53 -14.35 15.45
C ARG A 140 7.36 -13.46 15.85
N THR A 141 7.30 -13.14 17.12
CA THR A 141 6.43 -12.08 17.66
C THR A 141 6.99 -10.73 17.20
N TRP A 142 6.32 -10.10 16.23
CA TRP A 142 6.59 -8.70 15.91
C TRP A 142 5.96 -7.81 16.98
N THR A 143 6.77 -7.36 17.94
CA THR A 143 6.38 -6.49 19.05
C THR A 143 6.36 -5.01 18.67
N VAL A 144 5.95 -4.67 17.45
CA VAL A 144 6.02 -3.26 16.99
C VAL A 144 4.90 -2.42 17.58
N PHE A 145 3.79 -3.01 18.06
CA PHE A 145 2.68 -2.23 18.58
C PHE A 145 1.80 -2.97 19.58
N ASP A 146 1.29 -2.20 20.54
CA ASP A 146 0.25 -2.61 21.48
C ASP A 146 -1.10 -2.60 20.76
N LEU A 147 -1.83 -3.71 20.80
CA LEU A 147 -3.16 -3.83 20.19
C LEU A 147 -4.14 -2.81 20.79
N ASN A 148 -3.95 -2.39 22.04
CA ASN A 148 -4.78 -1.36 22.67
C ASN A 148 -4.60 0.03 22.04
N MET A 149 -3.54 0.24 21.26
CA MET A 149 -3.31 1.49 20.56
C MET A 149 -4.06 1.56 19.23
N ILE A 150 -4.53 0.43 18.70
CA ILE A 150 -5.28 0.36 17.44
C ILE A 150 -6.74 0.64 17.72
N ASP A 151 -7.26 1.70 17.11
CA ASP A 151 -8.67 2.05 17.20
C ASP A 151 -9.36 2.26 15.85
N VAL A 152 -8.61 2.14 14.75
CA VAL A 152 -9.15 2.16 13.40
C VAL A 152 -10.16 1.03 13.20
N MET A 153 -11.34 1.40 12.74
CA MET A 153 -12.42 0.47 12.47
C MET A 153 -12.10 -0.39 11.24
N LEU A 154 -12.82 -1.50 11.10
CA LEU A 154 -12.79 -2.27 9.86
C LEU A 154 -13.29 -1.40 8.68
N PRO A 155 -12.71 -1.55 7.48
CA PRO A 155 -13.21 -0.86 6.31
C PRO A 155 -14.62 -1.34 5.97
N LEU A 156 -15.40 -0.48 5.31
CA LEU A 156 -16.71 -0.84 4.81
C LEU A 156 -16.59 -1.92 3.72
N ASP A 157 -17.53 -2.86 3.74
CA ASP A 157 -17.72 -3.82 2.65
C ASP A 157 -18.51 -3.15 1.53
N ALA A 158 -17.83 -2.24 0.83
CA ALA A 158 -18.36 -1.45 -0.27
C ALA A 158 -17.28 -1.26 -1.35
N ASN A 159 -17.71 -1.13 -2.60
CA ASN A 159 -16.86 -0.75 -3.72
C ASN A 159 -16.60 0.76 -3.74
N ASP A 160 -15.58 1.18 -4.49
CA ASP A 160 -15.17 2.58 -4.56
C ASP A 160 -16.28 3.49 -5.12
N ASP A 161 -17.04 3.01 -6.11
CA ASP A 161 -18.19 3.71 -6.71
C ASP A 161 -19.36 3.88 -5.73
N GLU A 162 -19.63 2.86 -4.91
CA GLU A 162 -20.66 2.93 -3.86
C GLU A 162 -20.28 3.95 -2.77
N ILE A 163 -19.00 4.05 -2.43
CA ILE A 163 -18.48 5.04 -1.47
C ILE A 163 -18.55 6.45 -2.04
N GLU A 164 -18.18 6.63 -3.31
CA GLU A 164 -18.29 7.92 -3.99
C GLU A 164 -19.74 8.38 -4.09
N GLU A 165 -20.67 7.47 -4.46
CA GLU A 165 -22.10 7.77 -4.50
C GLU A 165 -22.61 8.20 -3.12
N ALA A 166 -22.29 7.44 -2.06
CA ALA A 166 -22.69 7.78 -0.69
C ALA A 166 -22.14 9.15 -0.24
N ALA A 167 -20.87 9.45 -0.57
CA ALA A 167 -20.25 10.74 -0.26
C ALA A 167 -20.97 11.89 -0.98
N ASN A 168 -21.31 11.70 -2.25
CA ASN A 168 -22.04 12.68 -3.05
C ASN A 168 -23.46 12.91 -2.52
N VAL A 169 -24.18 11.86 -2.15
CA VAL A 169 -25.53 11.96 -1.54
C VAL A 169 -25.48 12.74 -0.23
N ALA A 170 -24.50 12.46 0.64
CA ALA A 170 -24.33 13.17 1.90
C ALA A 170 -24.03 14.66 1.71
N LEU A 171 -23.19 15.00 0.72
CA LEU A 171 -22.90 16.39 0.34
C LEU A 171 -24.15 17.11 -0.15
N VAL A 172 -24.95 16.48 -1.02
CA VAL A 172 -26.21 17.06 -1.55
C VAL A 172 -27.23 17.24 -0.44
N ALA A 173 -27.39 16.27 0.47
CA ALA A 173 -28.29 16.39 1.61
C ALA A 173 -27.91 17.56 2.51
N ARG A 174 -26.61 17.73 2.78
CA ARG A 174 -26.09 18.87 3.57
C ARG A 174 -26.31 20.22 2.87
N ALA A 175 -26.14 20.28 1.55
CA ALA A 175 -26.40 21.50 0.79
C ALA A 175 -27.87 21.93 0.79
N ARG A 176 -28.81 20.98 0.93
CA ARG A 176 -30.26 21.24 1.02
C ARG A 176 -30.74 21.64 2.41
N SER A 177 -29.91 21.48 3.44
CA SER A 177 -30.20 21.87 4.83
C SER A 177 -29.78 23.30 5.19
N PHE A 178 -29.28 24.07 4.21
CA PHE A 178 -29.00 25.51 4.30
C PHE A 178 -29.86 26.28 3.30
#